data_AF-A0A1W9RW29-F1
#
_entry.id   AF-A0A1W9RW29-F1
#
_cell.length_a   1.000
_cell.length_b   1.000
_cell.length_c   1.000
_cell.angle_alpha   90.00
_cell.angle_beta   90.00
_cell.angle_gamma   90.00
#
_symmetry.space_group_name_H-M   'P 1'
#
loop_
_entity.id
_entity.type
_entity.pdbx_description
1 polymer ?
#
loop_
_entity_poly.entity_id
_entity_poly.type
_entity_poly.pdbx_seq_one_letter_code
_entity_poly.pdbx_strand_id
1 'polypeptide(L)'
;MICKSCGAENKDWASYCTQCGLPLGDVCRCSFVNEPGDLYCGGCGKPLMPNENDNLKRNPSSMNVEFGKMTLSESQIKKLIRESLLIKTDDEENISQKDIDLIFSMETESASQE
;
A
#
# COMPACT_ATOMS: atom_id res chain seq x y z
N MET A 1 -37.09 -7.71 -4.22
CA MET A 1 -36.88 -7.05 -5.54
C MET A 1 -37.61 -7.78 -6.67
N ILE A 2 -38.15 -7.08 -7.68
CA ILE A 2 -38.89 -7.70 -8.81
C ILE A 2 -38.02 -7.76 -10.07
N CYS A 3 -37.93 -8.95 -10.69
CA CYS A 3 -37.21 -9.13 -11.95
C CYS A 3 -37.95 -8.43 -13.10
N LYS A 4 -37.30 -7.47 -13.77
CA LYS A 4 -37.88 -6.75 -14.91
C LYS A 4 -38.10 -7.62 -16.15
N SER A 5 -37.41 -8.75 -16.25
CA SER A 5 -37.49 -9.66 -17.41
C SER A 5 -38.62 -10.69 -17.29
N CYS A 6 -38.80 -11.30 -16.12
CA CYS A 6 -39.79 -12.38 -15.92
C CYS A 6 -40.86 -12.08 -14.86
N GLY A 7 -40.75 -10.98 -14.12
CA GLY A 7 -41.71 -10.60 -13.08
C GLY A 7 -41.55 -11.31 -11.72
N ALA A 8 -40.58 -12.21 -11.58
CA ALA A 8 -40.36 -12.96 -10.34
C ALA A 8 -39.95 -12.06 -9.16
N GLU A 9 -40.46 -12.36 -7.97
CA GLU A 9 -39.98 -11.78 -6.72
C GLU A 9 -38.71 -12.50 -6.26
N ASN A 10 -37.66 -11.72 -5.99
CA ASN A 10 -36.35 -12.17 -5.54
C ASN A 10 -35.98 -11.48 -4.23
N LYS A 11 -35.07 -12.08 -3.47
CA LYS A 11 -34.50 -11.46 -2.27
C LYS A 11 -33.77 -10.16 -2.66
N ASP A 12 -33.76 -9.18 -1.77
CA ASP A 12 -33.23 -7.85 -2.10
C ASP A 12 -31.71 -7.84 -2.36
N TRP A 13 -30.98 -8.82 -1.82
CA TRP A 13 -29.54 -9.02 -2.03
C TRP A 13 -29.21 -9.99 -3.17
N ALA A 14 -30.20 -10.47 -3.93
CA ALA A 14 -29.94 -11.42 -5.00
C ALA A 14 -29.32 -10.73 -6.22
N SER A 15 -28.11 -11.15 -6.64
CA SER A 15 -27.47 -10.61 -7.84
C SER A 15 -28.12 -11.13 -9.14
N TYR A 16 -28.71 -12.32 -9.11
CA TYR A 16 -29.34 -12.98 -10.26
C TYR A 16 -30.75 -13.45 -9.92
N CYS A 17 -31.62 -13.48 -10.92
CA CYS A 17 -32.96 -14.00 -10.75
C CYS A 17 -32.95 -15.51 -10.53
N THR A 18 -33.60 -15.98 -9.47
CA THR A 18 -33.71 -17.42 -9.16
C THR A 18 -34.58 -18.18 -10.15
N GLN A 19 -35.43 -17.49 -10.92
CA GLN A 19 -36.34 -18.11 -11.89
C GLN A 19 -35.78 -18.09 -13.33
N CYS A 20 -35.19 -16.99 -13.78
CA CYS A 20 -34.71 -16.86 -15.18
C CYS A 20 -33.20 -16.73 -15.33
N GLY A 21 -32.44 -16.60 -14.23
CA GLY A 21 -30.98 -16.50 -14.25
C GLY A 21 -30.40 -15.16 -14.72
N LEU A 22 -31.23 -14.21 -15.16
CA LEU A 22 -30.74 -12.91 -15.60
C LEU A 22 -30.25 -12.04 -14.43
N PRO A 23 -29.23 -11.20 -14.65
CA PRO A 23 -28.71 -10.28 -13.63
C PRO A 23 -29.80 -9.28 -13.23
N LEU A 24 -29.88 -9.00 -11.93
CA LEU A 24 -30.87 -8.09 -11.36
C LEU A 24 -30.34 -6.68 -11.11
N GLY A 25 -29.02 -6.48 -11.17
CA GLY A 25 -28.35 -5.19 -11.09
C GLY A 25 -27.38 -4.94 -12.25
N ASP A 26 -26.53 -3.93 -12.10
CA ASP A 26 -25.71 -3.44 -13.20
C ASP A 26 -24.49 -4.32 -13.46
N VAL A 27 -24.36 -4.77 -14.71
CA VAL A 27 -23.25 -5.62 -15.16
C VAL A 27 -22.09 -4.73 -15.60
N CYS A 28 -20.98 -4.83 -14.89
CA CYS A 28 -19.76 -4.14 -15.27
C CYS A 28 -19.14 -4.76 -16.53
N ARG A 29 -18.30 -3.98 -17.24
CA ARG A 29 -17.46 -4.50 -18.34
C ARG A 29 -16.51 -5.62 -17.91
N CYS A 30 -16.18 -5.71 -16.62
CA CYS A 30 -15.42 -6.85 -16.06
C CYS A 30 -16.31 -8.07 -15.71
N SER A 31 -17.57 -8.07 -16.16
CA SER A 31 -18.58 -9.11 -15.94
C SER A 31 -19.07 -9.31 -14.50
N PHE A 32 -18.65 -8.45 -13.57
CA PHE A 32 -19.19 -8.45 -12.21
C PHE A 32 -20.60 -7.85 -12.20
N VAL A 33 -21.53 -8.51 -11.51
CA VAL A 33 -22.91 -8.04 -11.32
C VAL A 33 -23.01 -7.28 -10.01
N ASN A 34 -23.30 -5.99 -10.09
CA ASN A 34 -23.35 -5.08 -8.95
C ASN A 34 -24.78 -4.97 -8.42
N GLU A 35 -24.93 -4.47 -7.20
CA GLU A 35 -26.25 -4.20 -6.65
C GLU A 35 -26.89 -2.99 -7.36
N PRO A 36 -28.22 -2.95 -7.51
CA PRO A 36 -28.89 -1.81 -8.12
C PRO A 36 -28.57 -0.50 -7.37
N GLY A 37 -28.00 0.47 -8.08
CA GLY A 37 -27.64 1.78 -7.51
C GLY A 37 -26.17 1.92 -7.09
N ASP A 38 -25.36 0.87 -7.22
CA ASP A 38 -23.91 0.99 -7.05
C ASP A 38 -23.32 2.02 -8.01
N LEU A 39 -22.39 2.84 -7.52
CA LEU A 39 -21.69 3.84 -8.34
C LEU A 39 -20.39 3.28 -8.94
N TYR A 40 -19.78 2.29 -8.26
CA TYR A 40 -18.51 1.69 -8.62
C TYR A 40 -18.63 0.17 -8.60
N CYS A 41 -17.86 -0.48 -9.47
CA CYS A 41 -17.86 -1.93 -9.58
C CYS A 41 -17.18 -2.58 -8.36
N GLY A 42 -17.87 -3.46 -7.63
CA GLY A 42 -17.28 -4.23 -6.53
C GLY A 42 -16.14 -5.16 -6.96
N GLY A 43 -16.18 -5.68 -8.20
CA GLY A 43 -15.12 -6.56 -8.73
C GLY A 43 -13.85 -5.86 -9.23
N CYS A 44 -13.93 -4.66 -9.81
CA CYS A 44 -12.77 -4.00 -10.44
C CYS A 44 -12.53 -2.54 -10.01
N GLY A 45 -13.40 -1.97 -9.18
CA GLY A 45 -13.31 -0.59 -8.67
C GLY A 45 -13.59 0.52 -9.70
N LYS A 46 -13.86 0.18 -10.98
CA LYS A 46 -14.18 1.19 -12.01
C LYS A 46 -15.62 1.72 -11.86
N PRO A 47 -15.88 2.99 -12.21
CA PRO A 47 -17.23 3.54 -12.18
C PRO A 47 -18.16 2.80 -13.15
N LEU A 48 -19.40 2.54 -12.73
CA LEU A 48 -20.40 1.82 -13.54
C LEU A 48 -21.06 2.72 -14.58
N MET A 49 -21.30 3.98 -14.23
CA MET A 49 -21.67 5.02 -15.19
C MET A 49 -20.48 5.94 -15.44
N PRO A 50 -20.21 6.31 -16.71
CA PRO A 50 -19.27 7.39 -16.99
C PRO A 50 -19.85 8.66 -16.37
N ASN A 51 -19.20 9.16 -15.32
CA ASN A 51 -19.57 10.47 -14.77
C ASN A 51 -19.29 11.51 -15.86
N GLU A 52 -20.27 12.36 -16.18
CA GLU A 52 -20.08 13.51 -17.08
C GLU A 52 -18.91 14.40 -16.59
N ASN A 53 -18.68 14.42 -15.27
CA ASN A 53 -17.58 15.13 -14.61
C ASN A 53 -16.22 14.41 -14.68
N ASP A 54 -16.17 13.16 -15.12
CA ASP A 54 -14.92 12.38 -15.21
C ASP A 54 -14.04 12.87 -16.38
N ASN A 55 -14.64 13.56 -17.36
CA ASN A 55 -13.91 14.26 -18.44
C ASN A 55 -13.21 15.55 -17.95
N LEU A 56 -13.64 16.16 -16.84
CA LEU A 56 -13.08 17.42 -16.35
C LEU A 56 -11.98 17.25 -15.29
N LYS A 57 -11.74 16.02 -14.77
CA LYS A 57 -10.80 15.81 -13.66
C LYS A 57 -9.80 14.67 -13.80
N ARG A 58 -9.68 14.04 -14.96
CA ARG A 58 -8.51 13.19 -15.26
C ARG A 58 -7.83 13.66 -16.52
N ASN A 59 -7.16 14.79 -16.40
CA ASN A 59 -5.96 15.02 -17.19
C ASN A 59 -4.85 14.24 -16.46
N PRO A 60 -4.44 13.03 -16.89
CA PRO A 60 -3.28 12.36 -16.30
C PRO A 60 -2.02 13.24 -16.37
N SER A 61 -2.02 14.23 -17.27
CA SER A 61 -1.00 15.27 -17.42
C SER A 61 -1.01 16.35 -16.32
N SER A 62 -1.98 16.35 -15.40
CA SER A 62 -2.02 17.29 -14.25
C SER A 62 -1.55 16.64 -12.94
N MET A 63 -1.19 15.36 -12.95
CA MET A 63 -0.34 14.77 -11.91
C MET A 63 1.13 14.85 -12.37
N ASN A 64 1.66 16.07 -12.42
CA ASN A 64 3.03 16.26 -11.93
C ASN A 64 2.97 16.11 -10.42
N VAL A 65 2.76 14.87 -9.94
CA VAL A 65 3.36 14.53 -8.65
C VAL A 65 4.83 14.46 -9.00
N GLU A 66 5.54 15.58 -8.84
CA GLU A 66 6.92 15.47 -8.43
C GLU A 66 6.83 14.61 -7.17
N PHE A 67 7.01 13.30 -7.32
CA PHE A 67 7.61 12.49 -6.29
C PHE A 67 8.98 13.10 -6.16
N GLY A 68 9.02 14.22 -5.43
CA GLY A 68 10.23 14.93 -5.08
C GLY A 68 11.08 13.85 -4.51
N LYS A 69 12.10 13.46 -5.27
CA LYS A 69 13.05 12.43 -4.90
C LYS A 69 13.53 12.92 -3.55
N MET A 70 13.02 12.35 -2.46
CA MET A 70 13.30 12.84 -1.11
C MET A 70 14.72 12.39 -0.81
N THR A 71 15.63 13.12 -1.43
CA THR A 71 17.05 12.85 -1.43
C THR A 71 17.50 13.55 -0.18
N LEU A 72 17.39 12.84 0.94
CA LEU A 72 17.94 13.32 2.20
C LEU A 72 19.45 13.43 1.98
N SER A 73 20.00 14.60 2.24
CA SER A 73 21.44 14.77 2.33
C SER A 73 21.99 13.87 3.45
N GLU A 74 23.27 13.52 3.36
CA GLU A 74 23.92 12.65 4.34
C GLU A 74 23.73 13.16 5.78
N SER A 75 23.74 14.48 5.98
CA SER A 75 23.51 15.12 7.27
C SER A 75 22.08 14.94 7.79
N GLN A 76 21.08 14.98 6.90
CA GLN A 76 19.67 14.74 7.26
C GLN A 76 19.43 13.27 7.62
N ILE A 77 20.09 12.34 6.92
CA ILE A 77 20.04 10.91 7.24
C ILE A 77 20.63 10.65 8.63
N LYS A 78 21.84 11.18 8.90
CA LYS A 78 22.50 11.04 10.21
C LYS A 78 21.66 11.61 11.36
N LYS A 79 20.99 12.75 11.15
CA LYS A 79 20.11 13.36 12.15
C LYS A 79 18.91 12.48 12.49
N LEU A 80 18.25 11.91 11.49
CA LEU A 80 17.10 11.02 11.71
C LEU A 80 17.51 9.73 12.41
N ILE A 81 18.66 9.15 12.06
CA ILE A 81 19.19 7.96 12.74
C ILE A 81 19.42 8.28 14.22
N ARG A 82 20.06 9.41 14.54
CA ARG A 82 20.31 9.87 15.93
C ARG A 82 19.02 10.17 16.71
N GLU A 83 17.98 10.69 16.06
CA GLU A 83 16.70 10.96 16.73
C GLU A 83 15.86 9.68 16.94
N SER A 84 15.97 8.71 16.01
CA SER A 84 15.24 7.43 16.08
C SER A 84 15.85 6.43 17.06
N LEU A 85 17.15 6.52 17.29
CA LEU A 85 17.88 5.72 18.24
C LEU A 85 18.38 6.67 19.31
N LEU A 86 17.84 6.61 20.53
CA LEU A 86 18.46 7.19 21.74
C LEU A 86 19.84 6.57 22.06
N ILE A 87 20.61 6.19 21.03
CA ILE A 87 21.99 5.75 21.13
C ILE A 87 22.82 7.02 21.09
N LYS A 88 23.36 7.38 22.26
CA LYS A 88 24.56 8.20 22.32
C LYS A 88 25.68 7.39 21.68
N THR A 89 25.84 7.46 20.36
CA THR A 89 27.15 7.19 19.79
C THR A 89 27.93 8.44 20.13
N ASP A 90 28.74 8.35 21.18
CA ASP A 90 29.60 9.44 21.59
C ASP A 90 30.36 9.95 20.36
N ASP A 91 30.34 11.27 20.19
CA ASP A 91 30.90 11.97 19.04
C ASP A 91 32.35 11.50 18.81
N GLU A 92 32.65 11.02 17.60
CA GLU A 92 33.99 10.74 17.06
C GLU A 92 35.14 10.68 18.09
N GLU A 93 35.08 9.76 19.04
CA GLU A 93 36.29 9.38 19.75
C GLU A 93 37.10 8.55 18.76
N ASN A 94 38.13 9.17 18.18
CA ASN A 94 39.15 8.45 17.43
C ASN A 94 39.71 7.37 18.35
N ILE A 95 39.21 6.15 18.20
CA ILE A 95 39.74 4.96 18.86
C ILE A 95 41.22 4.91 18.50
N SER A 96 42.09 4.94 19.51
CA SER A 96 43.52 4.90 19.27
C SER A 96 43.92 3.47 18.90
N GLN A 97 45.02 3.30 18.16
CA GLN A 97 45.53 1.95 17.84
C GLN A 97 45.77 1.12 19.11
N LYS A 98 46.07 1.75 20.25
CA LYS A 98 46.22 1.06 21.54
C LYS A 98 44.92 0.47 22.06
N ASP A 99 43.78 1.12 21.79
CA ASP A 99 42.46 0.65 22.21
C ASP A 99 42.03 -0.56 21.35
N ILE A 100 42.42 -0.55 20.07
CA ILE A 100 42.24 -1.70 19.17
C ILE A 100 43.06 -2.89 19.65
N ASP A 101 44.34 -2.67 19.95
CA ASP A 101 45.25 -3.73 20.38
C ASP A 101 44.79 -4.37 21.71
N LEU A 102 44.21 -3.58 22.62
CA LEU A 102 43.68 -4.07 23.90
C LEU A 102 42.51 -5.06 23.71
N ILE A 103 41.64 -4.82 22.72
CA ILE A 103 40.50 -5.70 22.42
C ILE A 103 40.97 -7.08 21.92
N PHE A 104 41.97 -7.11 21.05
CA PHE A 104 42.49 -8.37 20.48
C PHE A 104 43.46 -9.10 21.42
N SER A 105 44.00 -8.42 22.43
CA SER A 105 44.87 -9.04 23.44
C SER A 105 44.13 -9.89 24.49
N MET A 106 42.80 -9.84 24.54
CA MET A 106 41.99 -10.65 25.46
C MET A 106 41.68 -12.08 24.95
N GLU A 107 42.09 -12.44 23.72
CA GLU A 107 41.81 -13.77 23.12
C GLU A 107 42.98 -14.77 23.14
N THR A 108 43.99 -14.60 24.01
CA THR A 108 45.12 -15.56 24.08
C THR A 108 45.36 -16.20 25.46
N GLU A 109 44.31 -16.47 26.24
CA GLU A 109 44.44 -17.27 27.50
C GLU A 109 43.46 -18.46 27.59
N SER A 110 43.20 -19.16 26.48
CA SER A 110 42.49 -20.45 26.54
C SER A 110 42.98 -21.49 25.53
N ALA A 111 44.31 -21.63 25.41
CA ALA A 111 44.91 -22.76 24.70
C ALA A 111 46.25 -23.20 25.32
N SER A 112 46.24 -23.55 26.60
CA SER A 112 47.29 -24.40 27.19
C SER A 112 46.78 -25.09 28.44
N GLN A 113 46.09 -26.22 28.23
CA GLN A 113 46.07 -27.35 29.15
C GLN A 113 46.25 -28.61 28.29
N GLU A 114 47.50 -29.04 28.14
CA GLU A 114 47.85 -30.46 27.99
C GLU A 114 47.64 -31.18 29.32
#